data_AF-A0A7V4L9Y4-F1
#
_entry.id   AF-A0A7V4L9Y4-F1
#
_cell.length_a   1.000
_cell.length_b   1.000
_cell.length_c   1.000
_cell.angle_alpha   90.00
_cell.angle_beta   90.00
_cell.angle_gamma   90.00
#
_symmetry.space_group_name_H-M   'P 1'
#
loop_
_entity.id
_entity.type
_entity.pdbx_description
1 polymer ?
#
loop_
_entity_poly.entity_id
_entity_poly.type
_entity_poly.pdbx_seq_one_letter_code
_entity_poly.pdbx_strand_id
1 'polypeptide(L)'
;MVMEFKNWFCLKDRESFTIDPKINPADARFYFGRAQLDDRMKNQIKRAFIDPQVPKMMVWGPYGCGKTQTLYYLAYWMEHQKPASCKGNPHTVHLEIEVRSKSTAAEWHLQNMEALGMAAVQGWLKDLFSKSADFEKELSKLTTDPNIAQAFSHLRGGGDLGFGAWRWITGQNLSSKELQEIKVTRNLGSVGVGDLVAALQACGALAAAVGQRLV
;
A
#
# COMPACT_ATOMS: atom_id res chain seq x y z
N MET A 1 -32.68 -35.45 9.32
CA MET A 1 -31.74 -34.53 8.66
C MET A 1 -31.02 -33.79 9.78
N VAL A 2 -29.73 -34.06 10.01
CA VAL A 2 -28.98 -33.41 11.09
C VAL A 2 -28.77 -31.96 10.67
N MET A 3 -29.34 -31.00 11.40
CA MET A 3 -29.02 -29.59 11.19
C MET A 3 -27.57 -29.35 11.59
N GLU A 4 -26.75 -28.95 10.62
CA GLU A 4 -25.36 -28.61 10.88
C GLU A 4 -25.26 -27.37 11.79
N PHE A 5 -24.28 -27.39 12.70
CA PHE A 5 -23.97 -26.32 13.66
C PHE A 5 -24.04 -24.90 13.04
N LYS A 6 -23.53 -24.75 11.81
CA LYS A 6 -23.53 -23.47 11.07
C LYS A 6 -24.94 -22.89 10.87
N ASN A 7 -25.91 -23.75 10.57
CA ASN A 7 -27.29 -23.33 10.34
C ASN A 7 -28.01 -22.94 11.63
N TRP A 8 -27.71 -23.63 12.74
CA TRP A 8 -28.27 -23.30 14.05
C TRP A 8 -27.81 -21.91 14.51
N PHE A 9 -26.55 -21.60 14.27
CA PHE A 9 -25.93 -20.36 14.73
C PHE A 9 -25.93 -19.22 13.71
N CYS A 10 -26.65 -19.39 12.59
CA CYS A 10 -26.69 -18.41 11.48
C CYS A 10 -25.31 -18.04 10.94
N LEU A 11 -24.34 -18.96 11.06
CA LEU A 11 -22.97 -18.83 10.58
C LEU A 11 -22.94 -19.26 9.11
N LYS A 12 -23.60 -18.49 8.22
CA LYS A 12 -23.76 -18.84 6.79
C LYS A 12 -22.48 -19.45 6.19
N ASP A 13 -21.44 -18.64 6.11
CA ASP A 13 -20.17 -18.98 5.47
C ASP A 13 -19.03 -19.05 6.49
N ARG A 14 -19.34 -19.18 7.78
CA ARG A 14 -18.36 -19.07 8.87
C ARG A 14 -18.24 -20.37 9.62
N GLU A 15 -17.01 -20.75 9.95
CA GLU A 15 -16.73 -21.92 10.78
C GLU A 15 -16.84 -21.61 12.28
N SER A 16 -16.71 -20.33 12.65
CA SER A 16 -16.80 -19.86 14.02
C SER A 16 -17.37 -18.45 14.12
N PHE A 17 -17.68 -18.02 15.35
CA PHE A 17 -18.06 -16.65 15.69
C PHE A 17 -16.89 -15.66 15.75
N THR A 18 -15.67 -16.14 15.54
CA THR A 18 -14.48 -15.30 15.62
C THR A 18 -14.55 -14.23 14.55
N ILE A 19 -14.49 -12.97 15.00
CA ILE A 19 -14.37 -11.80 14.13
C ILE A 19 -12.89 -11.54 13.90
N ASP A 20 -12.43 -11.84 12.70
CA ASP A 20 -11.03 -11.63 12.30
C ASP A 20 -10.99 -11.13 10.85
N PRO A 21 -10.78 -9.82 10.64
CA PRO A 21 -10.72 -9.24 9.30
C PRO A 21 -9.54 -9.75 8.45
N LYS A 22 -8.54 -10.40 9.05
CA LYS A 22 -7.47 -11.08 8.29
C LYS A 22 -7.95 -12.36 7.62
N ILE A 23 -8.89 -13.07 8.24
CA ILE A 23 -9.45 -14.33 7.74
C ILE A 23 -10.70 -14.06 6.90
N ASN A 24 -11.57 -13.17 7.38
CA ASN A 24 -12.80 -12.77 6.70
C ASN A 24 -12.86 -11.24 6.56
N PRO A 25 -12.48 -10.67 5.40
CA PRO A 25 -12.44 -9.22 5.20
C PRO A 25 -13.77 -8.49 5.48
N ALA A 26 -14.92 -9.17 5.34
CA ALA A 26 -16.22 -8.57 5.62
C ALA A 26 -16.39 -8.17 7.11
N ASP A 27 -15.58 -8.75 8.01
CA ASP A 27 -15.56 -8.39 9.42
C ASP A 27 -15.05 -6.97 9.68
N ALA A 28 -14.28 -6.42 8.76
CA ALA A 28 -13.77 -5.06 8.85
C ALA A 28 -14.91 -4.03 8.94
N ARG A 29 -16.14 -4.34 8.51
CA ARG A 29 -17.28 -3.42 8.61
C ARG A 29 -17.72 -3.11 10.04
N PHE A 30 -17.40 -3.98 10.99
CA PHE A 30 -17.85 -3.83 12.36
C PHE A 30 -16.88 -2.96 13.16
N TYR A 31 -17.38 -2.21 14.13
CA TYR A 31 -16.56 -1.49 15.10
C TYR A 31 -17.04 -1.83 16.50
N PHE A 32 -16.13 -2.28 17.35
CA PHE A 32 -16.44 -2.73 18.72
C PHE A 32 -15.92 -1.76 19.79
N GLY A 33 -15.36 -0.62 19.40
CA GLY A 33 -14.85 0.39 20.33
C GLY A 33 -15.92 1.40 20.76
N ARG A 34 -15.48 2.43 21.50
CA ARG A 34 -16.36 3.50 21.98
C ARG A 34 -16.66 4.48 20.84
N ALA A 35 -17.91 4.90 20.67
CA ALA A 35 -18.32 5.84 19.62
C ALA A 35 -17.48 7.15 19.61
N GLN A 36 -17.18 7.70 20.79
CA GLN A 36 -16.32 8.89 20.90
C GLN A 36 -14.91 8.69 20.32
N LEU A 37 -14.36 7.47 20.45
CA LEU A 37 -13.04 7.15 19.89
C LEU A 37 -13.12 7.00 18.37
N ASP A 38 -14.17 6.37 17.86
CA ASP A 38 -14.46 6.30 16.43
C ASP A 38 -14.49 7.69 15.78
N ASP A 39 -15.31 8.58 16.32
CA ASP A 39 -15.44 9.96 15.83
C ASP A 39 -14.11 10.69 15.86
N ARG A 40 -13.33 10.52 16.94
CA ARG A 40 -12.00 11.13 17.07
C ARG A 40 -11.05 10.63 15.99
N MET A 41 -10.98 9.31 15.76
CA MET A 41 -10.10 8.71 14.74
C MET A 41 -10.51 9.18 13.34
N LYS A 42 -11.80 9.12 13.01
CA LYS A 42 -12.33 9.60 11.71
C LYS A 42 -12.04 11.08 11.49
N ASN A 43 -12.21 11.92 12.51
CA ASN A 43 -11.91 13.35 12.40
C ASN A 43 -10.42 13.63 12.20
N GLN A 44 -9.54 12.86 12.86
CA GLN A 44 -8.10 12.98 12.67
C GLN A 44 -7.69 12.56 11.25
N ILE A 45 -8.24 11.46 10.72
CA ILE A 45 -8.03 11.03 9.33
C ILE A 45 -8.52 12.10 8.35
N LYS A 46 -9.73 12.63 8.55
CA LYS A 46 -10.28 13.71 7.72
C LYS A 46 -9.35 14.91 7.67
N ARG A 47 -8.81 15.35 8.81
CA ARG A 47 -7.88 16.49 8.89
C ARG A 47 -6.57 16.23 8.15
N ALA A 48 -6.04 15.01 8.24
CA ALA A 48 -4.78 14.65 7.59
C ALA A 48 -4.86 14.58 6.05
N PHE A 49 -6.06 14.54 5.47
CA PHE A 49 -6.23 14.74 4.03
C PHE A 49 -6.28 16.23 3.62
N ILE A 50 -6.59 17.15 4.54
CA ILE A 50 -6.68 18.59 4.26
C ILE A 50 -5.28 19.21 4.22
N ASP A 51 -4.48 18.93 5.26
CA ASP A 51 -3.06 19.26 5.30
C ASP A 51 -2.29 17.96 5.04
N PRO A 52 -1.78 17.72 3.82
CA PRO A 52 -1.26 16.45 3.35
C PRO A 52 0.11 16.09 3.97
N GLN A 53 0.27 16.33 5.27
CA GLN A 53 1.27 15.66 6.08
C GLN A 53 0.80 14.22 6.32
N VAL A 54 1.76 13.29 6.42
CA VAL A 54 1.46 11.89 6.74
C VAL A 54 0.62 11.85 8.02
N PRO A 55 -0.61 11.30 8.00
CA PRO A 55 -1.44 11.18 9.19
C PRO A 55 -0.69 10.39 10.27
N LYS A 56 -0.24 11.06 11.34
CA LYS A 56 0.42 10.40 12.47
C LYS A 56 -0.63 10.05 13.51
N MET A 57 -1.11 8.81 13.47
CA MET A 57 -1.97 8.25 14.53
C MET A 57 -1.30 7.01 15.11
N MET A 58 -1.23 6.96 16.44
CA MET A 58 -0.73 5.79 17.15
C MET A 58 -1.88 5.19 17.97
N VAL A 59 -2.29 3.98 17.60
CA VAL A 59 -3.25 3.18 18.37
C VAL A 59 -2.46 2.23 19.26
N TRP A 60 -2.59 2.37 20.58
CA TRP A 60 -1.83 1.58 21.54
C TRP A 60 -2.75 1.01 22.63
N GLY A 61 -2.30 -0.06 23.29
CA GLY A 61 -3.06 -0.75 24.34
C GLY A 61 -2.69 -2.23 24.44
N PRO A 62 -3.21 -2.95 25.45
CA PRO A 62 -2.89 -4.37 25.70
C PRO A 62 -3.18 -5.29 24.51
N TYR A 63 -2.53 -6.46 24.46
CA TYR A 63 -2.87 -7.48 23.46
C TYR A 63 -4.36 -7.89 23.58
N GLY A 64 -5.01 -8.16 22.45
CA GLY A 64 -6.43 -8.54 22.43
C GLY A 64 -7.45 -7.40 22.57
N CYS A 65 -7.04 -6.13 22.74
CA CYS A 65 -8.00 -5.02 22.91
C CYS A 65 -8.63 -4.47 21.61
N GLY A 66 -8.50 -5.18 20.48
CA GLY A 66 -9.15 -4.80 19.21
C GLY A 66 -8.41 -3.76 18.35
N LYS A 67 -7.12 -3.49 18.60
CA LYS A 67 -6.32 -2.52 17.80
C LYS A 67 -6.26 -2.89 16.32
N THR A 68 -5.85 -4.11 16.02
CA THR A 68 -5.75 -4.62 14.64
C THR A 68 -7.10 -4.54 13.96
N GLN A 69 -8.16 -5.03 14.61
CA GLN A 69 -9.53 -4.93 14.12
C GLN A 69 -9.95 -3.48 13.82
N THR A 70 -9.58 -2.53 14.68
CA THR A 70 -9.85 -1.11 14.50
C THR A 70 -9.15 -0.55 13.25
N LEU A 71 -7.92 -0.96 12.95
CA LEU A 71 -7.22 -0.54 11.73
C LEU A 71 -7.94 -1.03 10.47
N TYR A 72 -8.33 -2.30 10.44
CA TYR A 72 -9.14 -2.85 9.35
C TYR A 72 -10.49 -2.14 9.21
N TYR A 73 -11.13 -1.80 10.33
CA TYR A 73 -12.36 -1.01 10.32
C TYR A 73 -12.18 0.38 9.70
N LEU A 74 -11.10 1.08 10.04
CA LEU A 74 -10.81 2.39 9.45
C LEU A 74 -10.52 2.28 7.95
N ALA A 75 -9.83 1.23 7.51
CA ALA A 75 -9.62 0.94 6.09
C ALA A 75 -10.96 0.74 5.35
N TYR A 76 -11.81 -0.16 5.88
CA TYR A 76 -13.15 -0.41 5.34
C TYR A 76 -13.98 0.88 5.29
N TRP A 77 -13.96 1.69 6.34
CA TRP A 77 -14.65 2.97 6.39
C TRP A 77 -14.17 3.93 5.31
N MET A 78 -12.85 4.02 5.07
CA MET A 78 -12.31 4.90 4.02
C MET A 78 -12.71 4.45 2.61
N GLU A 79 -12.78 3.15 2.37
CA GLU A 79 -13.22 2.59 1.08
C GLU A 79 -14.72 2.83 0.82
N HIS A 80 -15.56 2.70 1.85
CA HIS A 80 -17.03 2.73 1.68
C HIS A 80 -17.67 4.09 1.95
N GLN A 81 -17.02 4.95 2.76
CA GLN A 81 -17.55 6.25 3.16
C GLN A 81 -16.55 7.38 2.90
N LYS A 82 -15.68 7.19 1.90
CA LYS A 82 -14.64 8.12 1.42
C LYS A 82 -14.70 9.51 2.08
N PRO A 83 -13.71 9.86 2.92
CA PRO A 83 -13.70 11.15 3.59
C PRO A 83 -13.81 12.29 2.58
N ALA A 84 -14.71 13.25 2.82
CA ALA A 84 -14.90 14.39 1.90
C ALA A 84 -13.62 15.22 1.67
N SER A 85 -12.69 15.20 2.62
CA SER A 85 -11.38 15.83 2.50
C SER A 85 -10.38 15.05 1.65
N CYS A 86 -10.60 13.77 1.36
CA CYS A 86 -9.72 12.95 0.54
C CYS A 86 -9.93 13.25 -0.96
N LYS A 87 -8.96 13.95 -1.56
CA LYS A 87 -8.90 14.19 -3.01
C LYS A 87 -8.36 12.95 -3.73
N GLY A 88 -9.26 12.04 -4.07
CA GLY A 88 -8.94 10.77 -4.74
C GLY A 88 -9.61 9.59 -4.06
N ASN A 89 -9.37 8.38 -4.53
CA ASN A 89 -9.88 7.17 -3.91
C ASN A 89 -8.84 6.66 -2.89
N PRO A 90 -9.19 6.49 -1.61
CA PRO A 90 -8.27 5.91 -0.64
C PRO A 90 -7.82 4.52 -1.09
N HIS A 91 -6.52 4.29 -1.05
CA HIS A 91 -5.91 2.98 -1.25
C HIS A 91 -5.14 2.64 0.02
N THR A 92 -5.74 1.80 0.86
CA THR A 92 -5.19 1.47 2.18
C THR A 92 -4.30 0.24 2.11
N VAL A 93 -3.08 0.37 2.63
CA VAL A 93 -2.11 -0.73 2.70
C VAL A 93 -1.92 -1.14 4.15
N HIS A 94 -2.23 -2.40 4.47
CA HIS A 94 -1.93 -2.97 5.77
C HIS A 94 -0.51 -3.53 5.77
N LEU A 95 0.38 -2.86 6.49
CA LEU A 95 1.78 -3.27 6.61
C LEU A 95 2.05 -3.80 8.02
N GLU A 96 2.44 -5.07 8.11
CA GLU A 96 3.01 -5.63 9.33
C GLU A 96 4.53 -5.53 9.25
N ILE A 97 5.10 -4.54 9.94
CA ILE A 97 6.55 -4.33 9.91
C ILE A 97 7.21 -5.28 10.90
N GLU A 98 8.04 -6.18 10.39
CA GLU A 98 9.00 -6.92 11.20
C GLU A 98 10.27 -6.07 11.36
N VAL A 99 10.52 -5.62 12.61
CA VAL A 99 11.75 -4.91 12.96
C VAL A 99 12.63 -5.82 13.81
N ARG A 100 13.87 -6.04 13.36
CA ARG A 100 14.91 -6.77 14.10
C ARG A 100 16.04 -5.80 14.46
N SER A 101 16.90 -6.19 15.41
CA SER A 101 18.01 -5.34 15.90
C SER A 101 19.02 -4.91 14.83
N LYS A 102 19.05 -5.60 13.68
CA LYS A 102 19.92 -5.30 12.53
C LYS A 102 19.15 -4.86 11.28
N SER A 103 17.87 -4.51 11.43
CA SER A 103 17.06 -4.15 10.26
C SER A 103 17.58 -2.89 9.60
N THR A 104 17.60 -2.92 8.27
CA THR A 104 18.14 -1.84 7.43
C THR A 104 17.02 -1.07 6.75
N ALA A 105 17.33 0.13 6.25
CA ALA A 105 16.39 0.90 5.44
C ALA A 105 15.94 0.14 4.17
N ALA A 106 16.82 -0.70 3.59
CA ALA A 106 16.48 -1.53 2.44
C ALA A 106 15.44 -2.61 2.80
N GLU A 107 15.54 -3.23 3.99
CA GLU A 107 14.53 -4.18 4.46
C GLU A 107 13.17 -3.52 4.69
N TRP A 108 13.16 -2.31 5.26
CA TRP A 108 11.92 -1.56 5.46
C TRP A 108 11.30 -1.15 4.13
N HIS A 109 12.12 -0.69 3.19
CA HIS A 109 11.69 -0.35 1.84
C HIS A 109 11.07 -1.56 1.12
N LEU A 110 11.75 -2.71 1.19
CA LEU A 110 11.24 -3.97 0.63
C LEU A 110 9.88 -4.33 1.24
N GLN A 111 9.74 -4.31 2.56
CA GLN A 111 8.46 -4.60 3.24
C GLN A 111 7.34 -3.63 2.81
N ASN A 112 7.64 -2.33 2.66
CA ASN A 112 6.67 -1.34 2.18
C ASN A 112 6.24 -1.62 0.73
N MET A 113 7.20 -1.89 -0.16
CA MET A 113 6.91 -2.14 -1.57
C MET A 113 6.15 -3.47 -1.76
N GLU A 114 6.50 -4.52 -1.03
CA GLU A 114 5.78 -5.80 -1.08
C GLU A 114 4.35 -5.67 -0.54
N ALA A 115 4.13 -4.91 0.53
CA ALA A 115 2.78 -4.63 1.02
C ALA A 115 1.95 -3.80 0.03
N LEU A 116 2.58 -2.86 -0.69
CA LEU A 116 1.94 -2.12 -1.78
C LEU A 116 1.59 -3.03 -2.96
N GLY A 117 2.50 -3.95 -3.30
CA GLY A 117 2.32 -4.99 -4.29
C GLY A 117 2.58 -4.54 -5.73
N MET A 118 3.23 -5.41 -6.51
CA MET A 118 3.57 -5.18 -7.92
C MET A 118 2.33 -4.89 -8.77
N ALA A 119 1.23 -5.63 -8.53
CA ALA A 119 0.01 -5.53 -9.31
C ALA A 119 -0.67 -4.15 -9.19
N ALA A 120 -0.66 -3.56 -7.99
CA ALA A 120 -1.24 -2.23 -7.77
C ALA A 120 -0.45 -1.16 -8.54
N VAL A 121 0.88 -1.16 -8.40
CA VAL A 121 1.76 -0.21 -9.10
C VAL A 121 1.68 -0.38 -10.61
N GLN A 122 1.68 -1.61 -11.12
CA GLN A 122 1.47 -1.89 -12.54
C GLN A 122 0.11 -1.41 -13.05
N GLY A 123 -0.95 -1.58 -12.26
CA GLY A 123 -2.28 -1.05 -12.56
C GLY A 123 -2.26 0.47 -12.73
N TRP A 124 -1.64 1.19 -11.79
CA TRP A 124 -1.51 2.64 -11.88
C TRP A 124 -0.66 3.09 -13.07
N LEU A 125 0.42 2.39 -13.41
CA LEU A 125 1.20 2.71 -14.61
C LEU A 125 0.39 2.55 -15.90
N LYS A 126 -0.48 1.53 -15.97
CA LYS A 126 -1.40 1.32 -17.10
C LYS A 126 -2.46 2.42 -17.17
N ASP A 127 -3.02 2.82 -16.02
CA ASP A 127 -4.00 3.90 -15.93
C ASP A 127 -3.41 5.27 -16.26
N LEU A 128 -2.14 5.51 -15.92
CA LEU A 128 -1.44 6.73 -16.30
C LEU A 128 -1.22 6.77 -17.82
N PHE A 129 -0.81 5.65 -18.40
CA PHE A 129 -0.60 5.51 -19.84
C PHE A 129 -1.90 5.70 -20.63
N SER A 130 -3.02 5.17 -20.16
CA SER A 130 -4.31 5.32 -20.87
C SER A 130 -4.81 6.77 -20.91
N LYS A 131 -4.32 7.64 -20.01
CA LYS A 131 -4.68 9.06 -19.91
C LYS A 131 -3.77 10.00 -20.71
N SER A 132 -2.60 9.55 -21.18
CA SER A 132 -1.62 10.42 -21.85
C SER A 132 -1.00 9.75 -23.07
N ALA A 133 -0.93 10.49 -24.18
CA ALA A 133 -0.19 10.06 -25.37
C ALA A 133 1.33 10.12 -25.18
N ASP A 134 1.80 10.94 -24.22
CA ASP A 134 3.22 11.15 -23.92
C ASP A 134 3.54 10.64 -22.52
N PHE A 135 3.86 9.35 -22.46
CA PHE A 135 4.10 8.64 -21.20
C PHE A 135 5.41 9.05 -20.53
N GLU A 136 6.46 9.31 -21.30
CA GLU A 136 7.76 9.73 -20.78
C GLU A 136 7.66 11.09 -20.09
N LYS A 137 6.90 12.02 -20.68
CA LYS A 137 6.61 13.30 -20.06
C LYS A 137 5.83 13.14 -18.76
N GLU A 138 4.85 12.24 -18.66
CA GLU A 138 4.16 12.00 -17.38
C GLU A 138 5.09 11.37 -16.34
N LEU A 139 5.94 10.41 -16.72
CA LEU A 139 6.92 9.81 -15.80
C LEU A 139 7.90 10.84 -15.23
N SER A 140 8.37 11.79 -16.06
CA SER A 140 9.27 12.86 -15.60
C SER A 140 8.65 13.79 -14.55
N LYS A 141 7.32 13.84 -14.44
CA LYS A 141 6.63 14.60 -13.38
C LYS A 141 6.60 13.83 -12.06
N LEU A 142 6.74 12.51 -12.10
CA LEU A 142 6.68 11.65 -10.90
C LEU A 142 8.03 11.56 -10.19
N THR A 143 9.12 11.61 -10.94
CA THR A 143 10.48 11.44 -10.42
C THR A 143 11.50 12.17 -11.28
N THR A 144 12.56 12.66 -10.65
CA THR A 144 13.74 13.21 -11.32
C THR A 144 14.85 12.18 -11.52
N ASP A 145 14.74 10.98 -10.93
CA ASP A 145 15.74 9.91 -11.12
C ASP A 145 15.41 9.13 -12.41
N PRO A 146 16.31 9.14 -13.42
CA PRO A 146 16.11 8.41 -14.66
C PRO A 146 16.00 6.88 -14.45
N ASN A 147 16.64 6.31 -13.43
CA ASN A 147 16.55 4.88 -13.14
C ASN A 147 15.13 4.50 -12.66
N ILE A 148 14.49 5.35 -11.85
CA ILE A 148 13.11 5.11 -11.39
C ILE A 148 12.16 5.20 -12.59
N ALA A 149 12.31 6.21 -13.44
CA ALA A 149 11.51 6.35 -14.65
C ALA A 149 11.67 5.13 -15.59
N GLN A 150 12.91 4.67 -15.80
CA GLN A 150 13.21 3.50 -16.62
C GLN A 150 12.60 2.22 -16.03
N ALA A 151 12.73 2.02 -14.71
CA ALA A 151 12.14 0.88 -14.03
C ALA A 151 10.60 0.89 -14.13
N PHE A 152 9.94 2.05 -13.98
CA PHE A 152 8.50 2.19 -14.19
C PHE A 152 8.08 1.85 -15.63
N SER A 153 8.86 2.26 -16.63
CA SER A 153 8.60 1.92 -18.03
C SER A 153 8.63 0.40 -18.27
N HIS A 154 9.65 -0.30 -17.76
CA HIS A 154 9.75 -1.75 -17.84
C HIS A 154 8.67 -2.47 -17.02
N LEU A 155 8.39 -1.97 -15.81
CA LEU A 155 7.36 -2.52 -14.93
C LEU A 155 5.98 -2.53 -15.62
N ARG A 156 5.63 -1.47 -16.34
CA ARG A 156 4.38 -1.39 -17.13
C ARG A 156 4.29 -2.47 -18.20
N GLY A 157 5.40 -2.73 -18.90
CA GLY A 157 5.48 -3.71 -19.99
C GLY A 157 5.26 -5.16 -19.53
N GLY A 158 5.56 -5.45 -18.25
CA GLY A 158 5.42 -6.79 -17.69
C GLY A 158 6.48 -7.77 -18.18
N GLY A 159 6.19 -9.06 -18.06
CA GLY A 159 7.14 -10.14 -18.38
C GLY A 159 8.39 -10.12 -17.49
N ASP A 160 9.46 -10.75 -17.97
CA ASP A 160 10.72 -10.89 -17.23
C ASP A 160 11.36 -9.53 -16.90
N LEU A 161 11.30 -8.58 -17.84
CA LEU A 161 11.79 -7.22 -17.62
C LEU A 161 10.96 -6.48 -16.56
N GLY A 162 9.64 -6.69 -16.54
CA GLY A 162 8.78 -6.12 -15.51
C GLY A 162 9.07 -6.70 -14.13
N PHE A 163 9.35 -8.00 -14.03
CA PHE A 163 9.76 -8.64 -12.78
C PHE A 163 11.14 -8.17 -12.31
N GLY A 164 12.10 -8.05 -13.22
CA GLY A 164 13.40 -7.45 -12.94
C GLY A 164 13.28 -6.00 -12.45
N ALA A 165 12.44 -5.20 -13.10
CA ALA A 165 12.14 -3.84 -12.68
C ALA A 165 11.48 -3.79 -11.29
N TRP A 166 10.55 -4.69 -10.97
CA TRP A 166 9.95 -4.77 -9.64
C TRP A 166 10.99 -5.12 -8.57
N ARG A 167 11.83 -6.13 -8.82
CA ARG A 167 12.95 -6.48 -7.92
C ARG A 167 13.87 -5.29 -7.66
N TRP A 168 14.17 -4.51 -8.71
CA TRP A 168 14.95 -3.29 -8.55
C TRP A 168 14.23 -2.22 -7.72
N ILE A 169 12.96 -1.94 -8.03
CA ILE A 169 12.13 -0.93 -7.32
C ILE A 169 11.96 -1.31 -5.85
N THR A 170 11.87 -2.60 -5.51
CA THR A 170 11.80 -3.09 -4.13
C THR A 170 13.14 -3.03 -3.39
N GLY A 171 14.20 -2.51 -4.02
CA GLY A 171 15.52 -2.33 -3.39
C GLY A 171 16.37 -3.59 -3.35
N GLN A 172 15.96 -4.67 -4.01
CA GLN A 172 16.76 -5.90 -4.09
C GLN A 172 17.98 -5.68 -4.99
N ASN A 173 19.08 -6.36 -4.66
CA ASN A 173 20.27 -6.32 -5.48
C ASN A 173 20.08 -7.18 -6.74
N LEU A 174 20.37 -6.56 -7.88
CA LEU A 174 20.48 -7.18 -9.19
C LEU A 174 21.95 -7.30 -9.60
N SER A 175 22.25 -8.33 -10.38
CA SER A 175 23.54 -8.50 -11.04
C SER A 175 23.78 -7.43 -12.11
N SER A 176 25.03 -7.21 -12.51
CA SER A 176 25.37 -6.25 -13.57
C SER A 176 24.66 -6.54 -14.89
N LYS A 177 24.40 -7.83 -15.18
CA LYS A 177 23.66 -8.25 -16.37
C LYS A 177 22.19 -7.82 -16.29
N GLU A 178 21.53 -8.11 -15.17
CA GLU A 178 20.13 -7.72 -14.94
C GLU A 178 19.96 -6.19 -14.98
N LEU A 179 20.90 -5.43 -14.41
CA LEU A 179 20.90 -3.96 -14.46
C LEU A 179 20.95 -3.44 -15.91
N GLN A 180 21.81 -4.03 -16.74
CA GLN A 180 21.90 -3.70 -18.17
C GLN A 180 20.62 -4.05 -18.92
N GLU A 181 20.00 -5.20 -18.62
CA GLU A 181 18.75 -5.65 -19.26
C GLU A 181 17.58 -4.70 -19.01
N ILE A 182 17.42 -4.22 -17.76
CA ILE A 182 16.40 -3.22 -17.41
C ILE A 182 16.87 -1.77 -17.59
N LYS A 183 18.06 -1.57 -18.17
CA LYS A 183 18.67 -0.27 -18.50
C LYS A 183 18.79 0.71 -17.33
N VAL A 184 19.02 0.21 -16.12
CA VAL A 184 19.33 1.04 -14.95
C VAL A 184 20.82 0.95 -14.62
N THR A 185 21.36 2.01 -14.05
CA THR A 185 22.82 2.17 -13.90
C THR A 185 23.39 1.70 -12.56
N ARG A 186 22.53 1.48 -11.56
CA ARG A 186 22.91 1.20 -10.16
C ARG A 186 21.82 0.42 -9.44
N ASN A 187 22.18 -0.32 -8.39
CA ASN A 187 21.22 -0.97 -7.50
C ASN A 187 20.61 0.03 -6.52
N LEU A 188 19.28 0.12 -6.47
CA LEU A 188 18.57 1.07 -5.61
C LEU A 188 18.96 0.93 -4.13
N GLY A 189 19.03 -0.31 -3.62
CA GLY A 189 19.39 -0.59 -2.22
C GLY A 189 20.84 -0.29 -1.84
N SER A 190 21.71 0.00 -2.81
CA SER A 190 23.16 0.21 -2.59
C SER A 190 23.58 1.69 -2.61
N VAL A 191 22.70 2.61 -3.01
CA VAL A 191 23.07 4.04 -3.17
C VAL A 191 22.87 4.82 -1.87
N GLY A 192 21.78 4.55 -1.15
CA GLY A 192 21.47 5.19 0.12
C GLY A 192 19.98 5.25 0.41
N VAL A 193 19.65 5.72 1.61
CA VAL A 193 18.26 5.84 2.09
C VAL A 193 17.46 6.86 1.28
N GLY A 194 18.11 7.90 0.77
CA GLY A 194 17.46 8.95 -0.02
C GLY A 194 16.79 8.41 -1.29
N ASP A 195 17.45 7.54 -2.05
CA ASP A 195 16.89 6.99 -3.28
C ASP A 195 15.75 6.00 -3.00
N LEU A 196 15.84 5.22 -1.92
CA LEU A 196 14.75 4.35 -1.47
C LEU A 196 13.48 5.17 -1.14
N VAL A 197 13.66 6.27 -0.41
CA VAL A 197 12.56 7.21 -0.11
C VAL A 197 12.02 7.85 -1.39
N ALA A 198 12.89 8.24 -2.33
CA ALA A 198 12.47 8.81 -3.60
C ALA A 198 11.64 7.81 -4.43
N ALA A 199 11.96 6.51 -4.40
CA ALA A 199 11.17 5.47 -5.05
C ALA A 199 9.77 5.32 -4.42
N LEU A 200 9.66 5.36 -3.08
CA LEU A 200 8.36 5.35 -2.38
C LEU A 200 7.54 6.61 -2.71
N GLN A 201 8.19 7.77 -2.73
CA GLN A 201 7.55 9.04 -3.11
C GLN A 201 7.06 9.01 -4.56
N ALA A 202 7.83 8.45 -5.48
CA ALA A 202 7.43 8.28 -6.87
C ALA A 202 6.20 7.35 -7.00
N CYS A 203 6.10 6.28 -6.20
CA CYS A 203 4.90 5.44 -6.14
C CYS A 203 3.69 6.20 -5.60
N GLY A 204 3.88 7.04 -4.56
CA GLY A 204 2.82 7.91 -4.03
C GLY A 204 2.36 8.97 -5.03
N ALA A 205 3.29 9.56 -5.77
CA ALA A 205 2.99 10.50 -6.85
C ALA A 205 2.26 9.81 -8.01
N LEU A 206 2.68 8.61 -8.39
CA LEU A 206 2.02 7.78 -9.40
C LEU A 206 0.56 7.50 -9.01
N ALA A 207 0.32 7.02 -7.78
CA ALA A 207 -1.02 6.78 -7.27
C ALA A 207 -1.88 8.06 -7.33
N ALA A 208 -1.33 9.19 -6.88
CA ALA A 208 -2.00 10.48 -6.94
C ALA A 208 -2.36 10.91 -8.37
N ALA A 209 -1.44 10.72 -9.33
CA ALA A 209 -1.65 11.07 -10.73
C ALA A 209 -2.81 10.30 -11.38
N VAL A 210 -3.08 9.07 -10.90
CA VAL A 210 -4.21 8.27 -11.39
C VAL A 210 -5.49 8.44 -10.56
N GLY A 211 -5.49 9.32 -9.56
CA GLY A 211 -6.64 9.63 -8.71
C GLY A 211 -6.77 8.74 -7.49
N GLN A 212 -5.73 7.98 -7.14
CA GLN A 212 -5.64 7.20 -5.91
C GLN A 212 -4.94 8.00 -4.81
N ARG A 213 -5.19 7.68 -3.55
CA ARG A 213 -4.52 8.28 -2.41
C ARG A 213 -4.06 7.19 -1.46
N LEU A 214 -2.75 6.95 -1.42
CA LEU A 214 -2.15 5.99 -0.49
C LEU A 214 -2.39 6.42 0.95
N VAL A 215 -2.82 5.46 1.77
CA VAL A 215 -3.06 5.61 3.22
C VAL A 215 -2.43 4.46 3.96
#